data_AF-A0A0D2C5Z3-F1
#
_entry.id   AF-A0A0D2C5Z3-F1
#
_cell.length_a   1.000
_cell.length_b   1.000
_cell.length_c   1.000
_cell.angle_alpha   90.00
_cell.angle_beta   90.00
_cell.angle_gamma   90.00
#
_symmetry.space_group_name_H-M   'P 1'
#
loop_
_entity.id
_entity.type
_entity.pdbx_description
1 polymer ?
#
loop_
_entity_poly.entity_id
_entity_poly.type
_entity_poly.pdbx_seq_one_letter_code
_entity_poly.pdbx_strand_id
1 'polypeptide(L)'
;MKRTHGMTELTDSAADPKRPETSPSAGDTLTDAVAGDDLCPICLQLLYRPVRTACNHTTCEDCMANWADVCVSSQMARDGIVDQDLVFLPEEVNTSCPMCRTTTTTIFDNDRQLTLQRLYPKIYVAREADDIAAERMRAASNIETLLIHIGNEHRLVRAYDESKNTHDWKFFLRPSRTDIIQEVQIILHPTFHRPRVVLSCPPYEIRRLGWGQFAIVANVVLKEGYSWVGARRIDRLDEGWERKLILAWNLDFSERGAHGRIRVKVRKERTGDEAEGDAPMEDEGHHQEL
;
A
#
# COMPACT_ATOMS: atom_id res chain seq x y z
N MET A 1 -33.98 26.70 67.23
CA MET A 1 -33.17 25.46 67.25
C MET A 1 -31.72 25.86 67.57
N LYS A 2 -31.42 26.23 68.81
CA LYS A 2 -30.75 25.45 69.88
C LYS A 2 -29.43 24.74 69.47
N ARG A 3 -28.34 25.31 69.99
CA ARG A 3 -26.96 24.79 70.12
C ARG A 3 -26.90 23.57 71.07
N THR A 4 -25.84 22.76 70.97
CA THR A 4 -24.91 22.26 72.03
C THR A 4 -24.10 21.07 71.46
N HIS A 5 -22.77 21.14 71.29
CA HIS A 5 -21.68 20.88 72.26
C HIS A 5 -21.61 19.44 72.82
N GLY A 6 -20.44 18.83 72.62
CA GLY A 6 -19.97 17.61 73.28
C GLY A 6 -18.48 17.40 72.96
N MET A 7 -17.63 17.79 73.91
CA MET A 7 -16.16 17.77 73.91
C MET A 7 -15.71 17.01 75.15
N THR A 8 -14.68 16.15 75.05
CA THR A 8 -13.63 15.77 76.05
C THR A 8 -12.93 14.48 75.58
N GLU A 9 -11.61 14.41 75.30
CA GLU A 9 -10.41 14.48 76.19
C GLU A 9 -10.23 13.19 77.03
N LEU A 10 -9.07 12.53 77.29
CA LEU A 10 -7.61 12.79 77.22
C LEU A 10 -6.87 11.44 77.04
N THR A 11 -5.61 11.34 76.58
CA THR A 11 -4.32 11.45 77.34
C THR A 11 -3.24 10.82 76.42
N ASP A 12 -1.92 10.97 76.52
CA ASP A 12 -0.95 11.98 76.94
C ASP A 12 0.45 11.40 76.58
N SER A 13 1.48 12.23 76.51
CA SER A 13 2.93 11.90 76.59
C SER A 13 3.77 11.38 75.39
N ALA A 14 4.62 12.31 74.91
CA ALA A 14 6.09 12.32 75.04
C ALA A 14 7.04 11.59 74.04
N ALA A 15 8.01 12.42 73.58
CA ALA A 15 9.43 12.16 73.27
C ALA A 15 9.91 11.88 71.81
N ASP A 16 10.81 12.77 71.37
CA ASP A 16 11.71 12.84 70.19
C ASP A 16 12.88 11.81 70.28
N PRO A 17 13.85 11.64 69.34
CA PRO A 17 14.01 11.93 67.90
C PRO A 17 14.49 10.69 67.08
N LYS A 18 14.72 10.86 65.76
CA LYS A 18 15.87 10.36 64.95
C LYS A 18 15.49 9.83 63.55
N ARG A 19 15.85 10.61 62.52
CA ARG A 19 15.94 10.21 61.10
C ARG A 19 16.93 9.03 60.95
N PRO A 20 16.64 8.10 60.04
CA PRO A 20 17.69 7.65 59.14
C PRO A 20 17.26 7.79 57.68
N GLU A 21 18.16 8.41 56.91
CA GLU A 21 18.16 8.40 55.46
C GLU A 21 18.32 6.95 55.00
N THR A 22 17.43 6.49 54.13
CA THR A 22 17.61 5.24 53.39
C THR A 22 17.14 5.45 51.97
N SER A 23 18.13 5.65 51.10
CA SER A 23 18.05 5.46 49.66
C SER A 23 17.71 4.00 49.31
N PRO A 24 16.83 3.73 48.33
CA PRO A 24 16.90 2.54 47.50
C PRO A 24 17.74 2.89 46.26
N SER A 25 19.02 2.49 46.28
CA SER A 25 19.55 1.38 45.48
C SER A 25 19.45 1.58 43.98
N ALA A 26 20.60 1.91 43.39
CA ALA A 26 20.89 1.75 41.99
C ALA A 26 20.62 0.29 41.57
N GLY A 27 19.65 0.10 40.68
CA GLY A 27 19.35 -1.21 40.10
C GLY A 27 17.89 -1.43 39.74
N ASP A 28 17.22 -0.47 39.09
CA ASP A 28 15.89 -0.68 38.52
C ASP A 28 15.91 -0.37 37.01
N THR A 29 15.87 -1.45 36.22
CA THR A 29 15.28 -1.60 34.88
C THR A 29 15.09 -0.33 34.02
N LEU A 30 16.05 -0.05 33.14
CA LEU A 30 15.89 0.79 31.95
C LEU A 30 15.05 0.09 30.88
N THR A 31 13.78 -0.14 31.17
CA THR A 31 12.75 -0.24 30.14
C THR A 31 11.81 0.92 30.38
N ASP A 32 12.20 2.10 29.90
CA ASP A 32 11.31 3.26 29.79
C ASP A 32 10.13 2.83 28.91
N ALA A 33 9.05 2.40 29.55
CA ALA A 33 7.84 2.00 28.86
C ALA A 33 7.26 3.27 28.22
N VAL A 34 7.41 3.38 26.90
CA VAL A 34 6.79 4.44 26.10
C VAL A 34 5.31 4.51 26.46
N ALA A 35 4.81 5.71 26.75
CA ALA A 35 3.40 5.88 27.09
C ALA A 35 2.51 5.37 25.95
N GLY A 36 1.38 4.73 26.28
CA GLY A 36 0.49 4.12 25.28
C GLY A 36 0.03 5.09 24.19
N ASP A 37 -0.19 6.35 24.54
CA ASP A 37 -0.63 7.41 23.62
C ASP A 37 0.47 7.85 22.62
N ASP A 38 1.73 7.51 22.90
CA ASP A 38 2.89 7.79 22.06
C ASP A 38 3.23 6.60 21.11
N LEU A 39 2.50 5.49 21.25
CA LEU A 39 2.64 4.32 20.38
C LEU A 39 1.74 4.44 19.14
N CYS A 40 2.26 3.98 18.01
CA CYS A 40 1.47 3.80 16.80
C CYS A 40 0.51 2.63 16.98
N PRO A 41 -0.80 2.79 16.73
CA PRO A 41 -1.76 1.70 16.88
C PRO A 41 -1.62 0.58 15.85
N ILE A 42 -0.82 0.78 14.79
CA ILE A 42 -0.57 -0.23 13.74
C ILE A 42 0.66 -1.08 14.09
N CYS A 43 1.82 -0.46 14.31
CA CYS A 43 3.07 -1.19 14.57
C CYS A 43 3.39 -1.38 16.05
N LEU A 44 2.63 -0.74 16.95
CA LEU A 44 2.79 -0.81 18.41
C LEU A 44 4.18 -0.34 18.91
N GLN A 45 4.89 0.44 18.10
CA GLN A 45 6.16 1.09 18.45
C GLN A 45 5.96 2.60 18.58
N LEU A 46 6.95 3.31 19.13
CA LEU A 46 6.95 4.77 19.19
C LEU A 46 6.62 5.38 17.81
N LEU A 47 5.68 6.32 17.79
CA LEU A 47 5.29 7.07 16.60
C LEU A 47 6.54 7.70 15.96
N TYR A 48 6.76 7.37 14.69
CA TYR A 48 7.85 7.91 13.87
C TYR A 48 7.25 8.57 12.64
N ARG A 49 7.66 9.82 12.36
CA ARG A 49 7.03 10.68 11.33
C ARG A 49 5.50 10.64 11.38
N PRO A 50 4.89 11.06 12.50
CA PRO A 50 3.46 10.91 12.72
C PRO A 50 2.64 11.69 11.69
N VAL A 51 1.62 11.03 11.13
CA VAL A 51 0.57 11.64 10.33
C VAL A 51 -0.75 11.58 11.07
N ARG A 52 -1.51 12.67 10.96
CA ARG A 52 -2.81 12.84 11.60
C ARG A 52 -3.91 12.84 10.55
N THR A 53 -4.90 11.99 10.78
CA THR A 53 -6.11 11.91 9.95
C THR A 53 -7.07 13.06 10.25
N ALA A 54 -7.98 13.39 9.34
CA ALA A 54 -9.04 14.39 9.56
C ALA A 54 -9.98 14.03 10.74
N CYS A 55 -10.07 12.74 11.09
CA CYS A 55 -10.78 12.27 12.28
C CYS A 55 -9.90 12.27 13.56
N ASN A 56 -8.74 12.92 13.53
CA ASN A 56 -7.83 13.15 14.63
C ASN A 56 -7.17 11.90 15.24
N HIS A 57 -7.04 10.82 14.46
CA HIS A 57 -6.20 9.67 14.82
C HIS A 57 -4.81 9.81 14.23
N THR A 58 -3.79 9.42 14.99
CA THR A 58 -2.37 9.55 14.63
C THR A 58 -1.72 8.19 14.45
N THR A 59 -0.94 8.05 13.38
CA THR A 59 -0.18 6.84 13.03
C THR A 59 1.16 7.23 12.42
N CYS A 60 2.11 6.31 12.26
CA CYS A 60 3.31 6.58 11.47
C CYS A 60 2.95 6.80 9.99
N GLU A 61 3.69 7.65 9.29
CA GLU A 61 3.54 7.89 7.84
C GLU A 61 3.56 6.58 7.04
N ASP A 62 4.59 5.76 7.24
CA ASP A 62 4.76 4.46 6.59
C ASP A 62 3.62 3.47 6.89
N CYS A 63 3.15 3.47 8.14
CA CYS A 63 2.04 2.59 8.55
C CYS A 63 0.74 3.00 7.86
N MET A 64 0.48 4.30 7.74
CA MET A 64 -0.68 4.82 7.03
C MET A 64 -0.59 4.58 5.52
N ALA A 65 0.60 4.74 4.92
CA ALA A 65 0.84 4.46 3.51
C ALA A 65 0.58 2.98 3.17
N ASN A 66 1.10 2.05 3.98
CA ASN A 66 0.84 0.63 3.79
C ASN A 66 -0.64 0.28 4.07
N TRP A 67 -1.27 0.92 5.05
CA TRP A 67 -2.70 0.74 5.31
C TRP A 67 -3.57 1.24 4.15
N ALA A 68 -3.21 2.37 3.54
CA ALA A 68 -3.84 2.87 2.34
C ALA A 68 -3.79 1.83 1.21
N ASP A 69 -2.67 1.12 1.05
CA ASP A 69 -2.56 0.03 0.07
C ASP A 69 -3.49 -1.15 0.41
N VAL A 70 -3.62 -1.52 1.69
CA VAL A 70 -4.48 -2.64 2.14
C VAL A 70 -5.98 -2.31 2.10
N CYS A 71 -6.38 -1.09 2.46
CA CYS A 71 -7.78 -0.69 2.49
C CYS A 71 -8.42 -0.71 1.12
N VAL A 72 -7.66 -0.29 0.10
CA VAL A 72 -8.14 -0.38 -1.27
C VAL A 72 -8.24 -1.87 -1.68
N SER A 73 -7.35 -2.72 -1.16
CA SER A 73 -7.39 -4.18 -1.43
C SER A 73 -8.56 -4.90 -0.76
N SER A 74 -9.01 -4.44 0.42
CA SER A 74 -9.98 -5.17 1.26
C SER A 74 -11.45 -4.78 1.02
N GLN A 75 -11.75 -3.64 0.41
CA GLN A 75 -13.13 -3.17 0.20
C GLN A 75 -13.94 -4.03 -0.81
N MET A 76 -13.32 -4.97 -1.53
CA MET A 76 -14.01 -5.73 -2.60
C MET A 76 -14.02 -7.26 -2.43
N ALA A 77 -13.62 -7.80 -1.27
CA ALA A 77 -13.76 -9.23 -0.97
C ALA A 77 -15.19 -9.68 -0.61
N ARG A 78 -16.22 -8.82 -0.73
CA ARG A 78 -17.58 -9.11 -0.24
C ARG A 78 -18.59 -9.61 -1.29
N ASP A 79 -18.28 -9.56 -2.58
CA ASP A 79 -19.24 -9.94 -3.64
C ASP A 79 -18.88 -11.23 -4.42
N GLY A 80 -17.99 -12.05 -3.88
CA GLY A 80 -17.97 -13.50 -4.17
C GLY A 80 -17.59 -13.94 -5.60
N ILE A 81 -17.08 -13.07 -6.48
CA ILE A 81 -16.50 -13.47 -7.78
C ILE A 81 -15.33 -12.57 -8.15
N VAL A 82 -14.16 -12.74 -7.53
CA VAL A 82 -12.86 -12.48 -8.18
C VAL A 82 -11.74 -13.09 -7.35
N ASP A 83 -10.79 -13.74 -8.02
CA ASP A 83 -9.52 -14.15 -7.45
C ASP A 83 -8.74 -12.91 -6.96
N GLN A 84 -8.07 -13.09 -5.83
CA GLN A 84 -7.46 -12.04 -5.01
C GLN A 84 -6.29 -11.35 -5.74
N ASP A 85 -6.20 -10.02 -5.61
CA ASP A 85 -5.04 -9.12 -5.89
C ASP A 85 -5.23 -8.01 -6.94
N LEU A 86 -6.47 -7.67 -7.31
CA LEU A 86 -6.76 -6.53 -8.20
C LEU A 86 -7.60 -5.46 -7.49
N VAL A 87 -6.90 -4.40 -7.10
CA VAL A 87 -7.30 -3.31 -6.22
C VAL A 87 -7.86 -2.10 -6.99
N PHE A 88 -9.17 -1.98 -7.26
CA PHE A 88 -9.72 -0.80 -7.97
C PHE A 88 -9.84 0.45 -7.06
N LEU A 89 -9.10 1.51 -7.38
CA LEU A 89 -9.06 2.81 -6.71
C LEU A 89 -10.13 3.76 -7.29
N PRO A 90 -10.88 4.49 -6.44
CA PRO A 90 -11.75 5.59 -6.86
C PRO A 90 -10.97 6.81 -7.40
N GLU A 91 -11.72 7.73 -8.04
CA GLU A 91 -11.23 8.96 -8.66
C GLU A 91 -10.52 9.90 -7.66
N GLU A 92 -10.97 9.88 -6.40
CA GLU A 92 -10.35 10.56 -5.26
C GLU A 92 -9.79 9.50 -4.29
N VAL A 93 -8.48 9.57 -3.99
CA VAL A 93 -7.78 8.63 -3.10
C VAL A 93 -8.18 8.92 -1.65
N ASN A 94 -9.35 8.41 -1.30
CA ASN A 94 -9.99 8.56 -0.01
C ASN A 94 -9.71 7.29 0.81
N THR A 95 -8.67 7.33 1.65
CA THR A 95 -8.27 6.19 2.47
C THR A 95 -9.12 6.10 3.73
N SER A 96 -9.61 4.91 4.10
CA SER A 96 -10.33 4.75 5.36
C SER A 96 -9.36 4.76 6.54
N CYS A 97 -9.66 5.52 7.58
CA CYS A 97 -8.86 5.57 8.80
C CYS A 97 -8.72 4.17 9.43
N PRO A 98 -7.52 3.73 9.84
CA PRO A 98 -7.30 2.42 10.47
C PRO A 98 -8.03 2.26 11.81
N MET A 99 -8.31 3.36 12.49
CA MET A 99 -8.92 3.35 13.83
C MET A 99 -10.45 3.37 13.79
N CYS A 100 -11.02 4.26 12.98
CA CYS A 100 -12.47 4.49 12.96
C CYS A 100 -13.13 4.24 11.61
N ARG A 101 -12.37 3.83 10.59
CA ARG A 101 -12.81 3.55 9.20
C ARG A 101 -13.42 4.72 8.45
N THR A 102 -13.48 5.91 9.06
CA THR A 102 -13.89 7.14 8.38
C THR A 102 -12.96 7.45 7.22
N THR A 103 -13.54 7.70 6.05
CA THR A 103 -12.82 8.22 4.88
C THR A 103 -12.08 9.50 5.24
N THR A 104 -10.77 9.52 5.02
CA THR A 104 -9.93 10.59 5.56
C THR A 104 -8.72 10.86 4.70
N THR A 105 -8.21 12.08 4.80
CA THR A 105 -6.88 12.49 4.34
C THR A 105 -5.94 12.64 5.53
N THR A 106 -4.64 12.61 5.28
CA THR A 106 -3.61 12.66 6.32
C THR A 106 -2.73 13.89 6.16
N ILE A 107 -2.37 14.51 7.27
CA ILE A 107 -1.47 15.66 7.35
C ILE A 107 -0.32 15.29 8.29
N PHE A 108 0.91 15.62 7.91
CA PHE A 108 2.09 15.41 8.77
C PHE A 108 2.01 16.28 10.04
N ASP A 109 2.21 15.66 11.22
CA ASP A 109 2.13 16.32 12.52
C ASP A 109 3.53 16.63 13.08
N ASN A 110 4.08 17.77 12.67
CA ASN A 110 5.42 18.19 13.06
C ASN A 110 5.55 18.44 14.57
N ASP A 111 4.52 19.01 15.20
CA ASP A 111 4.53 19.33 16.63
C ASP A 111 4.60 18.04 17.48
N ARG A 112 3.84 17.02 17.07
CA ARG A 112 3.90 15.70 17.70
C ARG A 112 5.27 15.06 17.52
N GLN A 113 5.86 15.14 16.33
CA GLN A 113 7.21 14.63 16.08
C GLN A 113 8.25 15.25 17.01
N LEU A 114 8.30 16.59 17.08
CA LEU A 114 9.26 17.31 17.92
C LEU A 114 9.07 17.00 19.41
N THR A 115 7.84 16.71 19.83
CA THR A 115 7.54 16.29 21.20
C THR A 115 8.11 14.90 21.49
N LEU A 116 7.91 13.95 20.59
CA LEU A 116 8.40 12.57 20.73
C LEU A 116 9.93 12.50 20.71
N GLN A 117 10.58 13.30 19.87
CA GLN A 117 12.05 13.43 19.82
C GLN A 117 12.63 13.93 21.16
N ARG A 118 11.94 14.86 21.82
CA ARG A 118 12.38 15.41 23.12
C ARG A 118 12.12 14.44 24.28
N LEU A 119 10.98 13.75 24.28
CA LEU A 119 10.61 12.83 25.35
C LEU A 119 11.35 11.49 25.28
N TYR A 120 11.57 10.96 24.07
CA TYR A 120 12.16 9.63 23.86
C TYR A 120 13.33 9.65 22.87
N PRO A 121 14.39 10.45 23.10
CA PRO A 121 15.45 10.67 22.11
C PRO A 121 16.14 9.38 21.67
N LYS A 122 16.45 8.47 22.61
CA LYS A 122 17.12 7.19 22.31
C LYS A 122 16.25 6.27 21.44
N ILE A 123 14.97 6.14 21.80
CA ILE A 123 14.02 5.27 21.07
C ILE A 123 13.72 5.87 19.69
N TYR A 124 13.61 7.20 19.59
CA TYR A 124 13.37 7.87 18.33
C TYR A 124 14.52 7.66 17.33
N VAL A 125 15.78 7.77 17.79
CA VAL A 125 16.96 7.48 16.94
C VAL A 125 16.98 6.02 16.49
N ALA A 126 16.60 5.07 17.36
CA ALA A 126 16.47 3.67 16.95
C ALA A 126 15.39 3.49 15.87
N ARG A 127 14.23 4.14 16.01
CA ARG A 127 13.16 4.12 14.99
C ARG A 127 13.62 4.69 13.66
N GLU A 128 14.41 5.76 13.67
CA GLU A 128 15.01 6.34 12.46
C GLU A 128 15.98 5.38 11.78
N ALA A 129 16.84 4.70 12.55
CA ALA A 129 17.74 3.68 12.01
C ALA A 129 16.98 2.49 11.39
N ASP A 130 15.92 2.03 12.04
CA ASP A 130 15.04 0.97 11.52
C ASP A 130 14.39 1.37 10.20
N ASP A 131 13.90 2.62 10.11
CA ASP A 131 13.25 3.16 8.92
C ASP A 131 14.24 3.24 7.73
N ILE A 132 15.44 3.79 7.97
CA ILE A 132 16.51 3.84 6.97
C ILE A 132 16.90 2.43 6.50
N ALA A 133 17.00 1.47 7.43
CA ALA A 133 17.31 0.08 7.08
C ALA A 133 16.19 -0.55 6.24
N ALA A 134 14.93 -0.32 6.60
CA ALA A 134 13.78 -0.78 5.84
C ALA A 134 13.71 -0.15 4.45
N GLU A 135 13.96 1.15 4.31
CA GLU A 135 14.02 1.86 3.04
C GLU A 135 15.14 1.32 2.15
N ARG A 136 16.34 1.11 2.70
CA ARG A 136 17.45 0.46 2.00
C ARG A 136 17.08 -0.94 1.50
N MET A 137 16.40 -1.72 2.34
CA MET A 137 15.94 -3.06 1.97
C MET A 137 14.87 -3.01 0.86
N ARG A 138 13.94 -2.05 0.90
CA ARG A 138 12.94 -1.83 -0.16
C ARG A 138 13.59 -1.36 -1.46
N ALA A 139 14.57 -0.45 -1.39
CA ALA A 139 15.32 0.02 -2.55
C ALA A 139 16.20 -1.08 -3.17
N ALA A 140 16.73 -1.98 -2.34
CA ALA A 140 17.43 -3.19 -2.81
C ALA A 140 16.47 -4.27 -3.33
N SER A 141 15.17 -4.17 -3.01
CA SER A 141 14.17 -5.08 -3.54
C SER A 141 13.96 -4.79 -5.01
N ASN A 142 13.84 -5.85 -5.79
CA ASN A 142 13.51 -5.75 -7.21
C ASN A 142 12.01 -5.61 -7.45
N ILE A 143 11.24 -5.14 -6.47
CA ILE A 143 9.78 -5.05 -6.53
C ILE A 143 9.37 -3.58 -6.70
N GLU A 144 8.64 -3.31 -7.76
CA GLU A 144 8.14 -1.99 -8.13
C GLU A 144 6.60 -1.98 -8.15
N THR A 145 6.00 -0.85 -7.83
CA THR A 145 4.53 -0.68 -7.90
C THR A 145 4.13 -0.06 -9.24
N LEU A 146 3.21 -0.71 -9.94
CA LEU A 146 2.62 -0.25 -11.19
C LEU A 146 1.14 0.12 -10.98
N LEU A 147 0.71 1.25 -11.53
CA LEU A 147 -0.69 1.70 -11.51
C LEU A 147 -1.34 1.43 -12.86
N ILE A 148 -2.54 0.84 -12.90
CA ILE A 148 -3.28 0.54 -14.14
C ILE A 148 -4.63 1.23 -14.08
N HIS A 149 -4.87 2.24 -14.92
CA HIS A 149 -6.19 2.83 -15.09
C HIS A 149 -7.01 2.04 -16.11
N ILE A 150 -8.09 1.41 -15.66
CA ILE A 150 -8.95 0.56 -16.47
C ILE A 150 -10.39 1.06 -16.39
N GLY A 151 -11.10 1.01 -17.51
CA GLY A 151 -12.48 1.44 -17.53
C GLY A 151 -13.08 1.44 -18.91
N ASN A 152 -14.27 2.02 -19.00
CA ASN A 152 -14.92 2.28 -20.27
C ASN A 152 -15.57 3.67 -20.30
N GLU A 153 -15.46 4.32 -21.44
CA GLU A 153 -16.28 5.47 -21.80
C GLU A 153 -17.50 4.98 -22.59
N HIS A 154 -18.60 5.71 -22.52
CA HIS A 154 -19.86 5.37 -23.15
C HIS A 154 -20.57 6.60 -23.72
N ARG A 155 -21.21 6.42 -24.87
CA ARG A 155 -22.12 7.38 -25.49
C ARG A 155 -23.28 6.66 -26.17
N LEU A 156 -24.49 7.17 -25.98
CA LEU A 156 -25.66 6.73 -26.75
C LEU A 156 -25.57 7.21 -28.19
N VAL A 157 -25.73 6.28 -29.13
CA VAL A 157 -25.81 6.56 -30.57
C VAL A 157 -27.17 6.13 -31.07
N ARG A 158 -27.74 6.92 -32.00
CA ARG A 158 -28.99 6.55 -32.66
C ARG A 158 -28.74 5.30 -33.48
N ALA A 159 -29.54 4.27 -33.26
CA ALA A 159 -29.57 3.13 -34.17
C ALA A 159 -29.98 3.65 -35.56
N TYR A 160 -29.06 3.58 -36.51
CA TYR A 160 -29.41 3.62 -37.93
C TYR A 160 -29.65 2.17 -38.35
N ASP A 161 -30.77 1.93 -39.02
CA ASP A 161 -31.43 0.62 -39.23
C ASP A 161 -31.97 -0.06 -37.96
N GLU A 162 -32.77 -1.12 -38.15
CA GLU A 162 -33.38 -2.03 -37.14
C GLU A 162 -32.36 -2.69 -36.17
N SER A 163 -31.10 -2.23 -36.16
CA SER A 163 -30.05 -2.71 -35.28
C SER A 163 -30.32 -2.29 -33.83
N LYS A 164 -30.09 -3.22 -32.89
CA LYS A 164 -30.22 -2.97 -31.45
C LYS A 164 -28.99 -2.25 -30.85
N ASN A 165 -28.01 -1.88 -31.68
CA ASN A 165 -26.71 -1.36 -31.27
C ASN A 165 -26.79 0.13 -30.95
N THR A 166 -27.23 0.45 -29.73
CA THR A 166 -27.47 1.83 -29.27
C THR A 166 -26.32 2.40 -28.43
N HIS A 167 -25.36 1.57 -28.01
CA HIS A 167 -24.26 1.98 -27.15
C HIS A 167 -22.95 1.99 -27.93
N ASP A 168 -22.35 3.17 -28.07
CA ASP A 168 -20.97 3.33 -28.52
C ASP A 168 -20.08 3.44 -27.30
N TRP A 169 -19.28 2.40 -27.08
CA TRP A 169 -18.45 2.27 -25.90
C TRP A 169 -17.00 2.09 -26.28
N LYS A 170 -16.14 2.64 -25.44
CA LYS A 170 -14.69 2.59 -25.58
C LYS A 170 -14.09 2.03 -24.30
N PHE A 171 -13.59 0.81 -24.37
CA PHE A 171 -12.80 0.24 -23.27
C PHE A 171 -11.36 0.74 -23.37
N PHE A 172 -10.74 1.03 -22.23
CA PHE A 172 -9.36 1.45 -22.13
C PHE A 172 -8.64 0.76 -20.97
N LEU A 173 -7.34 0.53 -21.17
CA LEU A 173 -6.40 0.10 -20.15
C LEU A 173 -5.12 0.92 -20.29
N ARG A 174 -4.76 1.66 -19.24
CA ARG A 174 -3.67 2.64 -19.24
C ARG A 174 -2.74 2.36 -18.06
N PRO A 175 -1.69 1.55 -18.26
CA PRO A 175 -0.63 1.37 -17.26
C PRO A 175 0.18 2.66 -17.09
N SER A 176 0.69 2.94 -15.89
CA SER A 176 1.58 4.07 -15.62
C SER A 176 2.94 3.91 -16.29
N ARG A 177 3.33 2.66 -16.58
CA ARG A 177 4.53 2.29 -17.33
C ARG A 177 4.20 1.31 -18.43
N THR A 178 4.55 1.66 -19.66
CA THR A 178 4.33 0.84 -20.86
C THR A 178 5.60 0.16 -21.33
N ASP A 179 6.77 0.58 -20.86
CA ASP A 179 8.08 0.05 -21.22
C ASP A 179 8.27 -1.42 -20.79
N ILE A 180 7.58 -1.84 -19.74
CA ILE A 180 7.62 -3.21 -19.20
C ILE A 180 6.49 -4.11 -19.73
N ILE A 181 5.55 -3.56 -20.50
CA ILE A 181 4.42 -4.30 -21.07
C ILE A 181 4.84 -4.87 -22.42
N GLN A 182 4.66 -6.18 -22.61
CA GLN A 182 4.85 -6.84 -23.89
C GLN A 182 3.60 -6.68 -24.77
N GLU A 183 2.43 -7.01 -24.22
CA GLU A 183 1.16 -6.87 -24.92
C GLU A 183 -0.03 -6.87 -23.95
N VAL A 184 -1.14 -6.31 -24.42
CA VAL A 184 -2.46 -6.38 -23.77
C VAL A 184 -3.40 -7.14 -24.68
N GLN A 185 -3.96 -8.24 -24.18
CA GLN A 185 -4.94 -9.05 -24.89
C GLN A 185 -6.33 -8.77 -24.34
N ILE A 186 -7.17 -8.10 -25.12
CA ILE A 186 -8.55 -7.76 -24.77
C ILE A 186 -9.46 -8.84 -25.34
N ILE A 187 -10.19 -9.52 -24.47
CA ILE A 187 -11.11 -10.62 -24.78
C ILE A 187 -12.53 -10.13 -24.51
N LEU A 188 -13.30 -10.03 -25.58
CA LEU A 188 -14.71 -9.66 -25.62
C LEU A 188 -15.59 -10.91 -25.61
N HIS A 189 -16.87 -10.69 -25.41
CA HIS A 189 -17.87 -11.74 -25.53
C HIS A 189 -17.82 -12.41 -26.94
N PRO A 190 -18.01 -13.73 -27.06
CA PRO A 190 -17.89 -14.44 -28.35
C PRO A 190 -18.82 -13.96 -29.46
N THR A 191 -19.89 -13.24 -29.14
CA THR A 191 -20.82 -12.65 -30.13
C THR A 191 -20.20 -11.51 -30.93
N PHE A 192 -19.08 -10.96 -30.51
CA PHE A 192 -18.38 -9.90 -31.24
C PHE A 192 -17.53 -10.49 -32.36
N HIS A 193 -17.53 -9.84 -33.53
CA HIS A 193 -16.56 -10.15 -34.57
C HIS A 193 -15.15 -9.81 -34.07
N ARG A 194 -14.23 -10.77 -34.19
CA ARG A 194 -12.87 -10.71 -33.61
C ARG A 194 -12.93 -10.42 -32.10
N PRO A 195 -13.39 -11.39 -31.30
CA PRO A 195 -13.58 -11.19 -29.87
C PRO A 195 -12.25 -11.05 -29.13
N ARG A 196 -11.13 -11.52 -29.69
CA ARG A 196 -9.79 -11.34 -29.14
C ARG A 196 -9.05 -10.26 -29.93
N VAL A 197 -8.59 -9.22 -29.23
CA VAL A 197 -7.77 -8.13 -29.77
C VAL A 197 -6.45 -8.12 -29.01
N VAL A 198 -5.32 -8.17 -29.70
CA VAL A 198 -3.98 -8.12 -29.09
C VAL A 198 -3.33 -6.80 -29.47
N LEU A 199 -2.88 -6.04 -28.48
CA LEU A 199 -2.26 -4.73 -28.62
C LEU A 199 -0.86 -4.76 -28.02
N SER A 200 0.17 -4.67 -28.86
CA SER A 200 1.58 -4.69 -28.45
C SER A 200 2.15 -3.29 -28.17
N CYS A 201 1.39 -2.23 -28.43
CA CYS A 201 1.80 -0.85 -28.15
C CYS A 201 0.61 0.00 -27.66
N PRO A 202 0.85 1.03 -26.84
CA PRO A 202 -0.20 1.97 -26.44
C PRO A 202 -0.70 2.79 -27.64
N PRO A 203 -1.94 3.30 -27.60
CA PRO A 203 -2.92 3.18 -26.52
C PRO A 203 -3.63 1.81 -26.51
N TYR A 204 -3.74 1.18 -25.34
CA TYR A 204 -4.42 -0.12 -25.18
C TYR A 204 -5.94 0.05 -25.06
N GLU A 205 -6.57 0.45 -26.16
CA GLU A 205 -7.96 0.87 -26.18
C GLU A 205 -8.70 0.22 -27.36
N ILE A 206 -9.99 -0.04 -27.17
CA ILE A 206 -10.87 -0.51 -28.24
C ILE A 206 -12.19 0.26 -28.20
N ARG A 207 -12.81 0.42 -29.37
CA ARG A 207 -14.14 1.01 -29.50
C ARG A 207 -15.05 0.08 -30.31
N ARG A 208 -16.29 -0.08 -29.86
CA ARG A 208 -17.27 -0.98 -30.48
C ARG A 208 -18.68 -0.46 -30.20
N LEU A 209 -19.63 -0.97 -30.99
CA LEU A 209 -21.05 -0.80 -30.75
C LEU A 209 -21.61 -2.03 -30.04
N GLY A 210 -22.53 -1.84 -29.10
CA GLY A 210 -23.20 -2.92 -28.39
C GLY A 210 -24.59 -2.54 -27.91
N TRP A 211 -25.27 -3.52 -27.34
CA TRP A 211 -26.66 -3.41 -26.88
C TRP A 211 -26.87 -3.87 -25.43
N GLY A 212 -25.86 -4.50 -24.80
CA GLY A 212 -25.96 -5.07 -23.47
C GLY A 212 -24.62 -5.02 -22.72
N GLN A 213 -24.70 -5.17 -21.40
CA GLN A 213 -23.55 -5.18 -20.50
C GLN A 213 -22.91 -6.57 -20.47
N PHE A 214 -21.58 -6.61 -20.46
CA PHE A 214 -20.80 -7.85 -20.34
C PHE A 214 -19.42 -7.56 -19.74
N ALA A 215 -18.78 -8.60 -19.22
CA ALA A 215 -17.42 -8.54 -18.73
C ALA A 215 -16.42 -8.58 -19.91
N ILE A 216 -15.49 -7.64 -19.94
CA ILE A 216 -14.29 -7.67 -20.77
C ILE A 216 -13.16 -8.23 -19.93
N VAL A 217 -12.45 -9.22 -20.46
CA VAL A 217 -11.23 -9.75 -19.83
C VAL A 217 -10.02 -9.18 -20.54
N ALA A 218 -9.14 -8.51 -19.82
CA ALA A 218 -7.89 -7.96 -20.32
C ALA A 218 -6.71 -8.69 -19.69
N ASN A 219 -5.94 -9.43 -20.50
CA ASN A 219 -4.69 -10.02 -20.08
C ASN A 219 -3.55 -9.03 -20.32
N VAL A 220 -2.86 -8.62 -19.27
CA VAL A 220 -1.67 -7.76 -19.35
C VAL A 220 -0.43 -8.65 -19.24
N VAL A 221 0.35 -8.73 -20.31
CA VAL A 221 1.55 -9.56 -20.39
C VAL A 221 2.79 -8.69 -20.25
N LEU A 222 3.66 -9.01 -19.29
CA LEU A 222 4.93 -8.32 -19.06
C LEU A 222 6.02 -8.82 -20.01
N LYS A 223 7.01 -7.98 -20.28
CA LYS A 223 8.26 -8.35 -20.99
C LYS A 223 9.10 -9.35 -20.19
N GLU A 224 10.07 -9.95 -20.87
CA GLU A 224 10.96 -10.94 -20.24
C GLU A 224 11.81 -10.23 -19.18
N GLY A 225 12.05 -10.91 -18.05
CA GLY A 225 12.71 -10.30 -16.90
C GLY A 225 11.77 -9.52 -15.96
N TYR A 226 10.46 -9.57 -16.17
CA TYR A 226 9.47 -9.00 -15.24
C TYR A 226 8.36 -10.00 -14.92
N SER A 227 7.97 -10.11 -13.64
CA SER A 227 6.89 -10.98 -13.17
C SER A 227 5.95 -10.25 -12.21
N TRP A 228 4.67 -10.63 -12.17
CA TRP A 228 3.70 -10.07 -11.23
C TRP A 228 3.93 -10.65 -9.83
N VAL A 229 3.87 -9.81 -8.80
CA VAL A 229 3.97 -10.23 -7.40
C VAL A 229 2.57 -10.39 -6.82
N GLY A 230 2.27 -11.55 -6.22
CA GLY A 230 0.99 -11.83 -5.57
C GLY A 230 0.07 -12.75 -6.36
N ALA A 231 0.23 -12.84 -7.68
CA ALA A 231 -0.59 -13.74 -8.52
C ALA A 231 -0.55 -15.18 -7.98
N ARG A 232 -1.65 -15.62 -7.37
CA ARG A 232 -1.77 -16.94 -6.75
C ARG A 232 -1.50 -18.00 -7.82
N ARG A 233 -0.61 -18.94 -7.50
CA ARG A 233 -0.31 -20.13 -8.31
C ARG A 233 -1.56 -21.00 -8.37
N ILE A 234 -2.41 -20.79 -9.37
CA ILE A 234 -3.46 -21.74 -9.71
C ILE A 234 -2.78 -22.85 -10.51
N ASP A 235 -2.78 -24.06 -9.94
CA ASP A 235 -2.26 -25.26 -10.56
C ASP A 235 -2.81 -25.44 -11.99
N ARG A 236 -1.96 -25.25 -13.01
CA ARG A 236 -1.74 -26.17 -14.16
C ARG A 236 -0.90 -25.54 -15.28
N LEU A 237 0.23 -26.20 -15.55
CA LEU A 237 0.72 -26.63 -16.88
C LEU A 237 1.09 -25.63 -17.99
N ASP A 238 0.99 -24.32 -17.81
CA ASP A 238 1.59 -23.39 -18.79
C ASP A 238 2.92 -22.83 -18.25
N GLU A 239 3.92 -22.66 -19.09
CA GLU A 239 5.15 -21.93 -18.73
C GLU A 239 4.88 -20.43 -19.03
N GLY A 240 5.01 -19.53 -18.04
CA GLY A 240 4.88 -18.08 -18.25
C GLY A 240 3.64 -17.36 -17.66
N TRP A 241 2.85 -18.01 -16.80
CA TRP A 241 1.70 -17.40 -16.08
C TRP A 241 2.13 -16.28 -15.13
N GLU A 242 3.35 -16.34 -14.59
CA GLU A 242 3.88 -15.30 -13.70
C GLU A 242 4.01 -13.92 -14.38
N ARG A 243 4.02 -13.89 -15.72
CA ARG A 243 4.10 -12.65 -16.52
C ARG A 243 2.73 -12.12 -16.95
N LYS A 244 1.65 -12.86 -16.68
CA LYS A 244 0.29 -12.56 -17.16
C LYS A 244 -0.63 -12.17 -16.02
N LEU A 245 -1.16 -10.96 -16.07
CA LEU A 245 -2.18 -10.46 -15.15
C LEU A 245 -3.54 -10.45 -15.85
N ILE A 246 -4.55 -11.07 -15.24
CA ILE A 246 -5.89 -11.18 -15.81
C ILE A 246 -6.81 -10.19 -15.11
N LEU A 247 -7.21 -9.12 -15.81
CA LEU A 247 -8.18 -8.14 -15.31
C LEU A 247 -9.56 -8.43 -15.90
N ALA A 248 -10.60 -8.43 -15.07
CA ALA A 248 -11.99 -8.45 -15.54
C ALA A 248 -12.65 -7.09 -15.28
N TRP A 249 -13.30 -6.53 -16.30
CA TRP A 249 -14.03 -5.27 -16.21
C TRP A 249 -15.45 -5.43 -16.71
N ASN A 250 -16.44 -5.16 -15.86
CA ASN A 250 -17.84 -5.12 -16.28
C ASN A 250 -18.11 -3.78 -16.95
N LEU A 251 -18.57 -3.81 -18.20
CA LEU A 251 -18.97 -2.59 -18.90
C LEU A 251 -20.14 -1.91 -18.18
N ASP A 252 -19.93 -0.65 -17.85
CA ASP A 252 -20.98 0.21 -17.30
C ASP A 252 -21.41 1.21 -18.38
N PHE A 253 -22.71 1.22 -18.69
CA PHE A 253 -23.31 2.18 -19.63
C PHE A 253 -24.09 3.27 -18.91
N SER A 254 -24.01 3.34 -17.58
CA SER A 254 -24.53 4.43 -16.78
C SER A 254 -23.78 5.72 -17.13
N GLU A 255 -24.52 6.81 -17.33
CA GLU A 255 -23.98 8.13 -17.66
C GLU A 255 -22.94 8.10 -18.82
N ARG A 256 -21.66 8.38 -18.50
CA ARG A 256 -20.52 8.42 -19.45
C ARG A 256 -19.65 7.16 -19.39
N GLY A 257 -20.03 6.15 -18.61
CA GLY A 257 -19.25 4.96 -18.31
C GLY A 257 -18.55 5.03 -16.96
N ALA A 258 -17.82 3.96 -16.61
CA ALA A 258 -17.13 3.82 -15.33
C ALA A 258 -15.66 3.52 -15.51
N HIS A 259 -14.85 3.82 -14.50
CA HIS A 259 -13.43 3.48 -14.49
C HIS A 259 -12.88 3.34 -13.06
N GLY A 260 -11.76 2.64 -12.92
CA GLY A 260 -11.02 2.51 -11.66
C GLY A 260 -9.51 2.42 -11.91
N ARG A 261 -8.68 2.61 -10.88
CA ARG A 261 -7.21 2.47 -11.01
C ARG A 261 -6.68 1.34 -10.15
N ILE A 262 -5.82 0.48 -10.65
CA ILE A 262 -5.33 -0.68 -9.93
C ILE A 262 -3.86 -0.52 -9.57
N ARG A 263 -3.51 -0.67 -8.29
CA ARG A 263 -2.11 -0.81 -7.86
C ARG A 263 -1.75 -2.29 -7.85
N VAL A 264 -0.71 -2.64 -8.59
CA VAL A 264 -0.15 -3.99 -8.67
C VAL A 264 1.36 -3.95 -8.47
N LYS A 265 1.94 -5.01 -7.93
CA LYS A 265 3.38 -5.11 -7.70
C LYS A 265 4.02 -5.95 -8.82
N VAL A 266 5.14 -5.48 -9.34
CA VAL A 266 5.93 -6.13 -10.39
C VAL A 266 7.32 -6.38 -9.83
N ARG A 267 7.85 -7.58 -10.05
CA ARG A 267 9.22 -7.96 -9.75
C ARG A 267 10.05 -7.86 -11.04
N LYS A 268 11.19 -7.20 -10.96
CA LYS A 268 12.24 -7.22 -12.00
C LYS A 268 13.20 -8.36 -11.70
N GLU A 269 13.18 -9.42 -12.49
CA GLU A 269 14.16 -10.49 -12.35
C GLU A 269 15.56 -9.95 -12.68
N ARG A 270 16.55 -10.30 -11.85
CA ARG A 270 17.93 -9.89 -12.08
C ARG A 270 18.43 -10.67 -13.29
N THR A 271 18.54 -10.01 -14.43
CA THR A 271 19.31 -10.52 -15.57
C THR A 271 20.73 -10.77 -15.09
N GLY A 272 21.20 -12.02 -15.16
CA GLY A 272 22.48 -12.48 -14.62
C GLY A 272 23.73 -11.98 -15.34
N ASP A 273 23.69 -10.82 -16.00
CA ASP A 273 24.76 -10.30 -16.86
C ASP A 273 25.40 -9.01 -16.33
N GLU A 274 25.50 -8.84 -15.00
CA GLU A 274 26.37 -7.82 -14.39
C GLU A 274 27.32 -8.42 -13.33
N ALA A 275 27.68 -9.70 -13.50
CA ALA A 275 28.66 -10.40 -12.67
C ALA A 275 29.85 -10.91 -13.50
N GLU A 276 30.42 -10.08 -14.36
CA GLU A 276 31.74 -10.30 -14.97
C GLU A 276 32.33 -8.94 -15.35
N GLY A 277 32.95 -8.25 -14.38
CA GLY A 277 33.47 -6.92 -14.64
C GLY A 277 34.12 -6.23 -13.44
N ASP A 278 34.81 -6.99 -12.58
CA ASP A 278 35.91 -6.46 -11.77
C ASP A 278 36.63 -7.63 -11.06
N ALA A 279 37.51 -8.29 -11.81
CA ALA A 279 38.60 -9.06 -11.20
C ALA A 279 39.78 -8.09 -11.02
N PRO A 280 40.31 -7.89 -9.80
CA PRO A 280 41.54 -7.14 -9.62
C PRO A 280 42.66 -7.95 -10.27
N MET A 281 43.34 -7.33 -11.24
CA MET A 281 44.55 -7.86 -11.87
C MET A 281 45.60 -8.03 -10.76
N GLU A 282 45.92 -9.27 -10.41
CA GLU A 282 47.01 -9.59 -9.50
C GLU A 282 48.36 -9.24 -10.14
N ASP A 283 49.18 -8.62 -9.30
CA ASP A 283 50.52 -8.10 -9.51
C ASP A 283 51.51 -9.23 -9.83
N GLU A 284 51.92 -9.38 -11.11
CA GLU A 284 53.08 -10.18 -11.46
C GLU A 284 54.34 -9.32 -11.48
N GLY A 285 55.04 -9.34 -10.35
CA GLY A 285 56.36 -8.78 -10.17
C GLY A 285 57.37 -9.34 -11.19
N HIS A 286 57.90 -8.47 -12.04
CA HIS A 286 59.14 -8.72 -12.75
C HIS A 286 60.33 -8.31 -11.87
N HIS A 287 60.89 -9.30 -11.17
CA HIS A 287 62.30 -9.31 -10.85
C HIS A 287 63.08 -9.43 -12.16
N GLN A 288 63.92 -8.45 -12.48
CA GLN A 288 65.00 -8.65 -13.43
C GLN A 288 66.29 -8.06 -12.86
N GLU A 289 67.20 -8.98 -12.54
CA GLU A 289 68.61 -8.74 -12.27
C GLU A 289 69.28 -8.13 -13.51
N LEU A 290 70.08 -7.08 -13.30
CA LEU A 290 71.47 -6.92 -13.78
C LEU A 290 72.04 -5.56 -13.33
#